data_AF-A0AAP8GIE0-F1
#
_entry.id   AF-A0AAP8GIE0-F1
#
_cell.length_a   1.000
_cell.length_b   1.000
_cell.length_c   1.000
_cell.angle_alpha   90.00
_cell.angle_beta   90.00
_cell.angle_gamma   90.00
#
_symmetry.space_group_name_H-M   'P 1'
#
loop_
_entity.id
_entity.type
_entity.pdbx_description
1 polymer ?
#
loop_
_entity_poly.entity_id
_entity_poly.type
_entity_poly.pdbx_seq_one_letter_code
_entity_poly.pdbx_strand_id
1 'polypeptide(L)'
;MEQILIFVYANSKNIVNIQIITNISQNEEYLQGESLKTGEEGKLKTFLKSRILSECGSLEEAEDFVSRGIDTGLLEIHAPKPETFDVHFTGFKKDEKTNLEELAIKAGMVVRKSVTKGLKLLCYGYNASSKKMAAARDMGIIILNSEQFSQFLDTGDFTESQ
;
A
#
# COMPACT_ATOMS: atom_id res chain seq x y z
N MET A 1 -31.82 3.98 5.08
CA MET A 1 -30.59 4.75 5.33
C MET A 1 -29.51 3.73 5.61
N GLU A 2 -28.43 3.75 4.85
CA GLU A 2 -27.25 2.93 5.15
C GLU A 2 -26.67 3.39 6.49
N GLN A 3 -26.42 2.44 7.40
CA GLN A 3 -25.83 2.76 8.70
C GLN A 3 -24.32 2.90 8.53
N ILE A 4 -23.83 4.13 8.71
CA ILE A 4 -22.40 4.44 8.72
C ILE A 4 -21.92 4.44 10.17
N LEU A 5 -20.77 3.80 10.41
CA LEU A 5 -20.09 3.82 11.71
C LEU A 5 -18.68 4.37 11.54
N ILE A 6 -18.36 5.37 12.36
CA ILE A 6 -17.05 6.03 12.44
C ILE A 6 -16.44 5.66 13.78
N PHE A 7 -15.19 5.20 13.79
CA PHE A 7 -14.53 4.80 15.03
C PHE A 7 -13.01 4.84 14.93
N VAL A 8 -12.37 5.03 16.07
CA VAL A 8 -10.92 4.97 16.24
C VAL A 8 -10.52 3.54 16.62
N TYR A 9 -9.57 2.96 15.89
CA TYR A 9 -9.20 1.55 16.01
C TYR A 9 -7.70 1.35 16.15
N ALA A 10 -7.27 0.50 17.09
CA ALA A 10 -5.87 0.09 17.25
C ALA A 10 -5.64 -1.33 16.69
N ASN A 11 -4.87 -1.44 15.61
CA ASN A 11 -4.60 -2.76 15.00
C ASN A 11 -3.66 -3.63 15.85
N SER A 12 -3.37 -4.86 15.39
CA SER A 12 -2.49 -5.81 16.09
C SER A 12 -1.08 -5.31 16.39
N LYS A 13 -0.64 -4.24 15.73
CA LYS A 13 0.63 -3.55 15.93
C LYS A 13 0.48 -2.26 16.75
N ASN A 14 -0.65 -2.05 17.42
CA ASN A 14 -1.05 -0.85 18.15
C ASN A 14 -1.07 0.44 17.30
N ILE A 15 -1.13 0.32 15.98
CA ILE A 15 -1.23 1.49 15.10
C ILE A 15 -2.68 1.96 15.10
N VAL A 16 -2.90 3.18 15.58
CA VAL A 16 -4.20 3.84 15.63
C VAL A 16 -4.61 4.35 14.25
N ASN A 17 -5.85 4.08 13.85
CA ASN A 17 -6.45 4.56 12.61
C ASN A 17 -7.92 4.87 12.80
N ILE A 18 -8.41 5.92 12.13
CA ILE A 18 -9.84 6.16 11.97
C ILE A 18 -10.37 5.20 10.89
N GLN A 19 -11.49 4.55 11.19
CA GLN A 19 -12.26 3.69 10.29
C GLN A 19 -13.64 4.29 10.05
N ILE A 20 -14.11 4.15 8.82
CA ILE A 20 -15.45 4.54 8.40
C ILE A 20 -15.99 3.35 7.62
N ILE A 21 -17.07 2.73 8.11
CA ILE A 21 -17.67 1.55 7.47
C ILE A 21 -19.18 1.70 7.29
N THR A 22 -19.70 1.02 6.27
CA THR A 22 -21.14 0.81 6.01
C THR A 22 -21.44 -0.69 5.94
N ASN A 23 -22.70 -1.07 5.68
CA ASN A 23 -23.14 -2.46 5.51
C ASN A 23 -22.70 -3.35 6.69
N ILE A 24 -23.00 -2.87 7.89
CA ILE A 24 -22.43 -3.39 9.15
C ILE A 24 -23.09 -4.72 9.53
N SER A 25 -22.26 -5.71 9.86
CA SER A 25 -22.65 -6.93 10.57
C SER A 25 -21.76 -7.13 11.79
N GLN A 26 -22.29 -7.69 12.86
CA GLN A 26 -21.52 -7.88 14.10
C GLN A 26 -22.00 -9.09 14.89
N ASN A 27 -21.08 -9.70 15.62
CA ASN A 27 -21.36 -10.68 16.67
C ASN A 27 -20.81 -10.17 18.01
N GLU A 28 -20.68 -11.04 19.02
CA GLU A 28 -20.19 -10.64 20.34
C GLU A 28 -18.76 -10.07 20.32
N GLU A 29 -17.88 -10.63 19.49
CA GLU A 29 -16.45 -10.28 19.48
C GLU A 29 -16.05 -9.36 18.33
N TYR A 30 -16.72 -9.49 17.18
CA TYR A 30 -16.31 -8.89 15.92
C TYR A 30 -17.36 -7.93 15.37
N LEU A 31 -16.84 -6.89 14.74
CA LEU A 31 -17.55 -5.91 13.93
C LEU A 31 -17.03 -6.04 12.50
N GLN A 32 -17.91 -6.12 11.52
CA GLN A 32 -17.56 -6.21 10.11
C GLN A 32 -18.37 -5.21 9.30
N GLY A 33 -17.77 -4.65 8.25
CA GLY A 33 -18.47 -3.79 7.31
C GLY A 33 -17.60 -3.45 6.11
N GLU A 34 -18.19 -2.77 5.14
CA GLU A 34 -17.51 -2.28 3.95
C GLU A 34 -16.88 -0.92 4.23
N SER A 35 -15.59 -0.78 3.92
CA SER A 35 -14.87 0.47 4.13
C SER A 35 -15.32 1.56 3.19
N LEU A 36 -15.45 2.78 3.72
CA LEU A 36 -15.67 4.02 2.98
C LEU A 36 -14.41 4.89 2.87
N LYS A 37 -13.26 4.39 3.34
CA LYS A 37 -11.98 5.11 3.23
C LYS A 37 -11.48 5.16 1.79
N THR A 38 -10.88 6.29 1.43
CA THR A 38 -10.26 6.49 0.12
C THR A 38 -9.22 5.42 -0.20
N GLY A 39 -9.35 4.74 -1.35
CA GLY A 39 -8.49 3.63 -1.79
C GLY A 39 -8.85 2.26 -1.19
N GLU A 40 -9.86 2.20 -0.33
CA GLU A 40 -10.40 0.97 0.28
C GLU A 40 -11.93 0.86 0.14
N GLU A 41 -12.55 1.64 -0.73
CA GLU A 41 -13.99 1.70 -0.92
C GLU A 41 -14.57 0.32 -1.27
N GLY A 42 -15.62 -0.08 -0.57
CA GLY A 42 -16.30 -1.37 -0.76
C GLY A 42 -15.52 -2.59 -0.28
N LYS A 43 -14.30 -2.43 0.26
CA LYS A 43 -13.55 -3.57 0.83
C LYS A 43 -14.19 -3.99 2.14
N LEU A 44 -14.60 -5.26 2.24
CA LEU A 44 -15.06 -5.86 3.48
C LEU A 44 -13.91 -5.95 4.50
N LYS A 45 -14.10 -5.39 5.69
CA LYS A 45 -13.12 -5.38 6.78
C LYS A 45 -13.76 -5.89 8.06
N THR A 46 -13.00 -6.70 8.80
CA THR A 46 -13.39 -7.24 10.10
C THR A 46 -12.49 -6.68 11.19
N PHE A 47 -13.10 -6.27 12.29
CA PHE A 47 -12.48 -5.61 13.43
C PHE A 47 -12.84 -6.37 14.70
N LEU A 48 -11.87 -6.61 15.56
CA LEU A 48 -12.11 -7.11 16.92
C LEU A 48 -12.61 -5.95 17.80
N LYS A 49 -13.79 -6.07 18.40
CA LYS A 49 -14.44 -4.98 19.15
C LYS A 49 -13.60 -4.46 20.31
N SER A 50 -12.86 -5.34 20.99
CA SER A 50 -11.96 -4.95 22.10
C SER A 50 -10.81 -4.03 21.70
N ARG A 51 -10.60 -3.79 20.41
CA ARG A 51 -9.59 -2.89 19.85
C ARG A 51 -10.17 -1.58 19.30
N ILE A 52 -11.49 -1.39 19.41
CA ILE A 52 -12.15 -0.11 19.16
C ILE A 52 -11.86 0.77 20.37
N LEU A 53 -11.20 1.90 20.13
CA LEU A 53 -10.82 2.85 21.16
C LEU A 53 -11.95 3.83 21.47
N SER A 54 -12.69 4.24 20.45
CA SER A 54 -13.83 5.15 20.56
C SER A 54 -14.69 5.05 19.31
N GLU A 55 -16.00 4.94 19.48
CA GLU A 55 -16.98 5.19 18.41
C GLU A 55 -17.31 6.69 18.39
N CYS A 56 -17.42 7.27 17.21
CA CYS A 56 -17.58 8.71 17.00
C CYS A 56 -18.78 8.97 16.09
N GLY A 57 -19.49 10.07 16.32
CA GLY A 57 -20.61 10.50 15.49
C GLY A 57 -20.19 11.22 14.20
N SER A 58 -18.94 11.70 14.14
CA SER A 58 -18.39 12.40 12.97
C SER A 58 -16.90 12.13 12.78
N LEU A 59 -16.38 12.49 11.60
CA LEU A 59 -14.94 12.40 11.32
C LEU A 59 -14.14 13.39 12.17
N GLU A 60 -14.64 14.61 12.33
CA GLU A 60 -14.04 15.66 13.16
C GLU A 60 -13.87 15.19 14.61
N GLU A 61 -14.90 14.58 15.20
CA GLU A 61 -14.83 14.01 16.55
C GLU A 61 -13.77 12.92 16.68
N ALA A 62 -13.63 12.07 15.67
CA ALA A 62 -12.61 11.02 15.64
C ALA A 62 -11.20 11.61 15.53
N GLU A 63 -11.01 12.63 14.70
CA GLU A 63 -9.74 13.37 14.57
C GLU A 63 -9.37 14.06 15.89
N ASP A 64 -10.33 14.68 16.56
CA ASP A 64 -10.14 15.31 17.87
C ASP A 64 -9.77 14.30 18.98
N PHE A 65 -10.41 13.13 18.99
CA PHE A 65 -10.05 12.05 19.92
C PHE A 65 -8.61 11.61 19.70
N VAL A 66 -8.24 11.41 18.44
CA VAL A 66 -6.90 10.98 18.05
C VAL A 66 -5.86 12.04 18.43
N SER A 67 -6.10 13.31 18.09
CA SER A 67 -5.23 14.45 18.40
C SER A 67 -4.96 14.57 19.90
N ARG A 68 -6.01 14.60 20.73
CA ARG A 68 -5.87 14.64 22.20
C ARG A 68 -5.14 13.42 22.77
N GLY A 69 -5.35 12.25 22.18
CA GLY A 69 -4.64 11.03 22.55
C GLY A 69 -3.13 11.09 22.28
N ILE A 70 -2.70 11.78 21.21
CA ILE A 70 -1.29 12.07 20.95
C ILE A 70 -0.74 13.04 21.99
N ASP A 71 -1.44 14.16 22.21
CA ASP A 71 -1.00 15.22 23.13
C ASP A 71 -0.81 14.73 24.56
N THR A 72 -1.63 13.76 24.97
CA THR A 72 -1.56 13.11 26.29
C THR A 72 -0.62 11.91 26.33
N GLY A 73 -0.04 11.48 25.20
CA GLY A 73 0.83 10.31 25.11
C GLY A 73 0.11 8.97 25.28
N LEU A 74 -1.22 8.95 25.18
CA LEU A 74 -2.04 7.74 25.32
C LEU A 74 -2.10 6.92 24.01
N LEU A 75 -1.87 7.57 22.86
CA LEU A 75 -1.94 6.95 21.54
C LEU A 75 -0.62 7.13 20.78
N GLU A 76 -0.11 6.04 20.21
CA GLU A 76 0.98 6.07 19.24
C GLU A 76 0.42 6.01 17.82
N ILE A 77 0.66 7.07 17.04
CA ILE A 77 0.29 7.11 15.63
C ILE A 77 1.55 6.91 14.80
N HIS A 78 1.49 5.92 13.92
CA HIS A 78 2.45 5.82 12.84
C HIS A 78 1.88 6.56 11.64
N ALA A 79 2.60 7.58 11.19
CA ALA A 79 2.29 8.24 9.92
C ALA A 79 2.16 7.19 8.80
N PRO A 80 1.25 7.41 7.82
CA PRO A 80 1.22 6.60 6.62
C PRO A 80 2.63 6.51 6.03
N LYS A 81 3.02 5.31 5.58
CA LYS A 81 4.31 5.17 4.91
C LYS A 81 4.30 6.10 3.69
N PRO A 82 5.37 6.89 3.46
CA PRO A 82 5.50 7.68 2.25
C PRO A 82 5.31 6.79 1.02
N GLU A 83 4.62 7.31 0.01
CA GLU A 83 4.53 6.61 -1.27
C GLU A 83 5.91 6.60 -1.93
N THR A 84 6.38 5.42 -2.31
CA THR A 84 7.69 5.21 -2.93
C THR A 84 7.53 4.65 -4.34
N PHE A 85 8.48 4.99 -5.22
CA PHE A 85 8.55 4.37 -6.54
C PHE A 85 9.28 3.02 -6.44
N ASP A 86 8.51 1.96 -6.24
CA ASP A 86 9.02 0.62 -5.99
C ASP A 86 9.34 -0.13 -7.29
N VAL A 87 10.54 -0.72 -7.40
CA VAL A 87 10.98 -1.50 -8.56
C VAL A 87 11.45 -2.91 -8.19
N HIS A 88 11.23 -3.89 -9.06
CA HIS A 88 11.71 -5.26 -8.90
C HIS A 88 12.38 -5.75 -10.19
N PHE A 89 13.52 -6.42 -10.05
CA PHE A 89 14.27 -7.00 -11.17
C PHE A 89 14.14 -8.52 -11.18
N THR A 90 13.77 -9.09 -12.33
CA THR A 90 13.62 -10.54 -12.51
C THR A 90 14.22 -11.01 -13.82
N GLY A 91 14.83 -12.20 -13.83
CA GLY A 91 15.34 -12.81 -15.07
C GLY A 91 16.73 -12.33 -15.50
N PHE A 92 17.52 -11.76 -14.58
CA PHE A 92 18.89 -11.28 -14.82
C PHE A 92 19.94 -12.14 -14.10
N LYS A 93 21.21 -12.09 -14.55
CA LYS A 93 22.34 -12.65 -13.79
C LYS A 93 22.55 -11.84 -12.52
N LYS A 94 23.25 -12.41 -11.54
CA LYS A 94 23.50 -11.76 -10.25
C LYS A 94 24.17 -10.38 -10.43
N ASP A 95 25.21 -10.31 -11.25
CA ASP A 95 26.00 -9.08 -11.41
C ASP A 95 25.21 -8.00 -12.14
N GLU A 96 24.53 -8.37 -13.23
CA GLU A 96 23.65 -7.47 -13.98
C GLU A 96 22.50 -6.95 -13.13
N LYS A 97 21.86 -7.84 -12.36
CA LYS A 97 20.82 -7.48 -11.41
C LYS A 97 21.34 -6.47 -10.39
N THR A 98 22.52 -6.70 -9.83
CA THR A 98 23.12 -5.82 -8.82
C THR A 98 23.35 -4.42 -9.41
N ASN A 99 23.87 -4.33 -10.64
CA ASN A 99 24.07 -3.05 -11.33
C ASN A 99 22.75 -2.30 -11.55
N LEU A 100 21.69 -2.99 -11.98
CA LEU A 100 20.38 -2.39 -12.18
C LEU A 100 19.74 -1.92 -10.87
N GLU A 101 19.91 -2.68 -9.79
CA GLU A 101 19.46 -2.29 -8.45
C GLU A 101 20.18 -1.02 -7.96
N GLU A 102 21.49 -0.91 -8.19
CA GLU A 102 22.25 0.29 -7.85
C GLU A 102 21.81 1.52 -8.64
N LEU A 103 21.53 1.38 -9.93
CA LEU A 103 21.00 2.47 -10.76
C LEU A 103 19.64 2.95 -10.26
N ALA A 104 18.74 2.03 -9.95
CA ALA A 104 17.44 2.34 -9.37
C ALA A 104 17.56 3.12 -8.05
N ILE A 105 18.44 2.66 -7.15
CA ILE A 105 18.68 3.32 -5.86
C ILE A 105 19.23 4.73 -6.07
N LYS A 106 20.19 4.92 -6.99
CA LYS A 106 20.74 6.25 -7.33
C LYS A 106 19.67 7.19 -7.89
N ALA A 107 18.67 6.65 -8.59
CA ALA A 107 17.51 7.40 -9.09
C ALA A 107 16.39 7.62 -8.04
N GLY A 108 16.61 7.25 -6.78
CA GLY A 108 15.65 7.46 -5.69
C GLY A 108 14.52 6.42 -5.62
N MET A 109 14.64 5.30 -6.35
CA MET A 109 13.67 4.21 -6.32
C MET A 109 13.94 3.22 -5.18
N VAL A 110 12.90 2.49 -4.78
CA VAL A 110 13.02 1.44 -3.74
C VAL A 110 13.01 0.07 -4.38
N VAL A 111 14.14 -0.63 -4.28
CA VAL A 111 14.29 -1.99 -4.80
C VAL A 111 13.57 -3.00 -3.90
N ARG A 112 12.63 -3.74 -4.48
CA ARG A 112 11.88 -4.82 -3.83
C ARG A 112 12.39 -6.19 -4.25
N LYS A 113 12.23 -7.17 -3.36
CA LYS A 113 12.62 -8.57 -3.59
C LYS A 113 11.55 -9.41 -4.29
N SER A 114 10.32 -8.90 -4.40
CA SER A 114 9.18 -9.61 -5.00
C SER A 114 8.19 -8.62 -5.63
N VAL A 115 7.31 -9.16 -6.47
CA VAL A 115 6.16 -8.42 -6.98
C VAL A 115 5.12 -8.30 -5.86
N THR A 116 4.78 -7.08 -5.47
CA THR A 116 3.84 -6.77 -4.38
C THR A 116 2.85 -5.71 -4.86
N LYS A 117 1.73 -5.51 -4.12
CA LYS A 117 0.72 -4.50 -4.47
C LYS A 117 1.24 -3.06 -4.53
N GLY A 118 2.36 -2.75 -3.87
CA GLY A 118 2.99 -1.44 -3.91
C GLY A 118 4.02 -1.25 -5.03
N LEU A 119 4.34 -2.32 -5.78
CA LEU A 119 5.32 -2.27 -6.86
C LEU A 119 4.80 -1.38 -7.99
N LYS A 120 5.62 -0.42 -8.43
CA LYS A 120 5.28 0.47 -9.55
C LYS A 120 5.87 -0.03 -10.87
N LEU A 121 7.05 -0.65 -10.81
CA LEU A 121 7.78 -1.12 -11.99
C LEU A 121 8.36 -2.54 -11.80
N LEU A 122 8.15 -3.41 -12.78
CA LEU A 122 8.84 -4.69 -12.94
C LEU A 122 9.81 -4.59 -14.12
N CYS A 123 11.11 -4.66 -13.85
CA CYS A 123 12.13 -4.75 -14.89
C CYS A 123 12.48 -6.22 -15.13
N TYR A 124 12.38 -6.67 -16.39
CA TYR A 124 12.54 -8.06 -16.78
C TYR A 124 13.77 -8.26 -17.68
N GLY A 125 14.46 -9.38 -17.46
CA GLY A 125 15.59 -9.85 -18.26
C GLY A 125 15.26 -11.13 -19.02
N TYR A 126 16.31 -11.72 -19.61
CA TYR A 126 16.24 -12.87 -20.50
C TYR A 126 15.61 -14.14 -19.88
N ASN A 127 15.67 -14.30 -18.55
CA ASN A 127 15.08 -15.43 -17.83
C ASN A 127 13.81 -15.05 -17.04
N ALA A 128 13.04 -14.08 -17.51
CA ALA A 128 11.85 -13.63 -16.79
C ALA A 128 10.74 -14.70 -16.75
N SER A 129 10.18 -14.94 -15.56
CA SER A 129 9.09 -15.90 -15.38
C SER A 129 7.78 -15.34 -15.91
N SER A 130 7.14 -16.07 -16.83
CA SER A 130 5.82 -15.74 -17.38
C SER A 130 4.76 -15.49 -16.30
N LYS A 131 4.82 -16.22 -15.18
CA LYS A 131 3.93 -16.06 -14.03
C LYS A 131 4.08 -14.68 -13.36
N LYS A 132 5.30 -14.16 -13.21
CA LYS A 132 5.54 -12.82 -12.65
C LYS A 132 5.07 -11.72 -13.59
N MET A 133 5.26 -11.93 -14.89
CA MET A 133 4.83 -10.99 -15.92
C MET A 133 3.30 -10.89 -15.98
N ALA A 134 2.60 -12.04 -15.91
CA ALA A 134 1.13 -12.06 -15.83
C ALA A 134 0.63 -11.34 -14.58
N ALA A 135 1.18 -11.67 -13.40
CA ALA A 135 0.80 -11.03 -12.15
C ALA A 135 1.03 -9.50 -12.18
N ALA A 136 2.13 -9.05 -12.78
CA ALA A 136 2.41 -7.62 -12.92
C ALA A 136 1.39 -6.93 -13.83
N ARG A 137 1.00 -7.55 -14.94
CA ARG A 137 -0.06 -7.04 -15.83
C ARG A 137 -1.41 -6.94 -15.12
N ASP A 138 -1.81 -7.99 -14.41
CA ASP A 138 -3.08 -8.02 -13.67
C ASP A 138 -3.15 -6.92 -12.59
N MET A 139 -2.00 -6.50 -12.05
CA MET A 139 -1.88 -5.45 -11.05
C MET A 139 -1.63 -4.05 -11.63
N GLY A 140 -1.58 -3.89 -12.97
CA GLY A 140 -1.32 -2.60 -13.62
C GLY A 140 0.10 -2.05 -13.39
N ILE A 141 1.06 -2.93 -13.13
CA ILE A 141 2.46 -2.57 -12.87
C ILE A 141 3.16 -2.27 -14.21
N ILE A 142 4.00 -1.22 -14.25
CA ILE A 142 4.80 -0.87 -15.45
C ILE A 142 5.82 -1.99 -15.71
N ILE A 143 5.93 -2.46 -16.95
CA ILE A 143 6.81 -3.59 -17.31
C ILE A 143 7.92 -3.11 -18.26
N LEU A 144 9.11 -2.95 -17.68
CA LEU A 144 10.41 -2.61 -18.25
C LEU A 144 11.22 -3.78 -18.81
N ASN A 145 11.77 -3.78 -20.02
CA ASN A 145 13.05 -4.49 -20.22
C ASN A 145 14.24 -3.63 -19.70
N SER A 146 15.47 -4.16 -19.68
CA SER A 146 16.63 -3.41 -19.15
C SER A 146 17.00 -2.16 -19.96
N GLU A 147 16.82 -2.19 -21.28
CA GLU A 147 17.08 -1.05 -22.17
C GLU A 147 16.07 0.06 -21.93
N GLN A 148 14.78 -0.29 -21.93
CA GLN A 148 13.68 0.62 -21.62
C GLN A 148 13.79 1.19 -20.20
N PHE A 149 14.23 0.39 -19.23
CA PHE A 149 14.48 0.87 -17.88
C PHE A 149 15.61 1.90 -17.84
N SER A 150 16.69 1.68 -18.60
CA SER A 150 17.80 2.62 -18.68
C SER A 150 17.36 3.94 -19.34
N GLN A 151 16.58 3.87 -20.42
CA GLN A 151 15.97 5.04 -21.07
C GLN A 151 15.06 5.80 -20.11
N PHE A 152 14.21 5.08 -19.37
CA PHE A 152 13.31 5.67 -18.37
C PHE A 152 14.07 6.42 -17.28
N LEU A 153 15.22 5.91 -16.83
CA LEU A 153 16.07 6.60 -15.85
C LEU A 153 16.66 7.90 -16.38
N ASP A 154 17.01 7.94 -17.67
CA ASP A 154 17.65 9.10 -18.30
C ASP A 154 16.65 10.19 -18.72
N THR A 155 15.51 9.80 -19.29
CA THR A 155 14.57 10.75 -19.93
C THR A 155 13.29 10.97 -19.15
N GLY A 156 12.98 10.09 -18.19
CA GLY A 156 11.66 10.04 -17.55
C GLY A 156 10.55 9.51 -18.47
N ASP A 157 10.88 9.08 -19.68
CA ASP A 157 9.96 8.56 -20.69
C ASP A 157 10.45 7.19 -21.20
N PHE A 158 9.54 6.34 -21.65
CA PHE A 158 9.85 5.07 -22.30
C PHE A 158 8.89 4.89 -23.47
N THR A 159 9.37 5.18 -24.67
CA THR A 159 8.65 4.83 -25.90
C THR A 159 9.22 3.55 -26.47
N GLU A 160 8.37 2.70 -27.03
CA GLU A 160 8.84 1.68 -27.96
C GLU A 160 9.41 2.42 -29.18
N SER A 161 10.72 2.34 -29.39
CA SER A 161 11.29 2.56 -30.71
C SER A 161 10.69 1.50 -31.63
N GLN A 162 9.71 1.88 -32.46
CA GLN A 162 9.16 1.02 -33.49
C GLN A 162 10.21 0.59 -34.51
#